data_AF-A0AAE1W1V4-F1
#
_entry.id   AF-A0AAE1W1V4-F1
#
_cell.length_a   1.000
_cell.length_b   1.000
_cell.length_c   1.000
_cell.angle_alpha   90.00
_cell.angle_beta   90.00
_cell.angle_gamma   90.00
#
_symmetry.space_group_name_H-M   'P 1'
#
loop_
_entity.id
_entity.type
_entity.pdbx_description
1 polymer ?
#
loop_
_entity_poly.entity_id
_entity_poly.type
_entity_poly.pdbx_seq_one_letter_code
_entity_poly.pdbx_strand_id
1 'polypeptide(L)'
;MEKLKSAIPETLKRRIAESTVDDLHSTSSSLLQFFQNLPLFHLMVRDLTDQKWPCAERIRKLRWKPRPKAMNALPKGLFKCFAALRMAPPDVEDKEKNLLATLHVNRASSLHKLGFFLESLRDCSRTLILSPAYAKAWFRRAKANSSLSNYQDAINDLTVSLKIETSLSGKRQIESELSMLLDQSRQRSSAVEKPNDDSSGLSQHHRLYEFNLFC
;
A
#
# COMPACT_ATOMS: atom_id res chain seq x y z
N MET A 1 -14.56 -6.93 -15.02
CA MET A 1 -14.15 -8.26 -14.52
C MET A 1 -15.31 -8.99 -13.84
N GLU A 2 -15.78 -8.61 -12.66
CA GLU A 2 -16.84 -9.38 -11.96
C GLU A 2 -18.17 -9.50 -12.74
N LYS A 3 -18.62 -8.43 -13.41
CA LYS A 3 -19.82 -8.48 -14.28
C LYS A 3 -19.66 -9.37 -15.52
N LEU A 4 -18.43 -9.58 -15.99
CA LEU A 4 -18.14 -10.44 -17.14
C LEU A 4 -18.09 -11.90 -16.71
N LYS A 5 -17.50 -12.17 -15.53
CA LYS A 5 -17.48 -13.50 -14.90
C LYS A 5 -18.91 -14.00 -14.59
N SER A 6 -19.81 -13.11 -14.16
CA SER A 6 -21.21 -13.46 -13.90
C SER A 6 -22.04 -13.71 -15.16
N ALA A 7 -21.56 -13.25 -16.33
CA ALA A 7 -22.26 -13.44 -17.60
C ALA A 7 -21.94 -14.79 -18.28
N ILE A 8 -20.94 -15.53 -17.77
CA ILE A 8 -20.57 -16.84 -18.31
C ILE A 8 -21.65 -17.86 -17.93
N PRO A 9 -22.28 -18.55 -18.90
CA PRO A 9 -23.30 -19.56 -18.65
C PRO A 9 -22.74 -20.70 -17.79
N GLU A 10 -23.53 -21.19 -16.84
CA GLU A 10 -23.16 -22.33 -15.98
C GLU A 10 -22.88 -23.60 -16.80
N THR A 11 -23.50 -23.75 -17.96
CA THR A 11 -23.24 -24.84 -18.91
C THR A 11 -21.82 -24.80 -19.47
N LEU A 12 -21.28 -23.61 -19.71
CA LEU A 12 -19.91 -23.42 -20.19
C LEU A 12 -18.89 -23.59 -19.06
N LYS A 13 -19.21 -23.12 -17.85
CA LYS A 13 -18.38 -23.33 -16.66
C LYS A 13 -18.23 -24.82 -16.32
N ARG A 14 -19.33 -25.57 -16.38
CA ARG A 14 -19.35 -27.02 -16.15
C ARG A 14 -18.53 -27.76 -17.20
N ARG A 15 -18.69 -27.40 -18.47
CA ARG A 15 -17.93 -27.99 -19.59
C ARG A 15 -16.42 -27.76 -19.46
N ILE A 16 -15.99 -26.61 -18.95
CA ILE A 16 -14.57 -26.32 -18.69
C ILE A 16 -14.08 -27.09 -17.46
N ALA A 17 -14.90 -27.18 -16.41
CA ALA A 17 -14.54 -27.91 -15.18
C ALA A 17 -14.42 -29.43 -15.40
N GLU A 18 -15.18 -29.99 -16.34
CA GLU A 18 -15.18 -31.41 -16.70
C GLU A 18 -14.19 -31.74 -17.84
N SER A 19 -13.55 -30.73 -18.45
CA SER A 19 -12.67 -30.92 -19.59
C SER A 19 -11.27 -31.42 -19.21
N THR A 20 -10.71 -32.25 -20.08
CA THR A 20 -9.34 -32.78 -19.94
C THR A 20 -8.35 -32.02 -20.82
N VAL A 21 -7.06 -32.31 -20.71
CA VAL A 21 -6.00 -31.62 -21.48
C VAL A 21 -6.21 -31.77 -23.00
N ASP A 22 -6.78 -32.90 -23.44
CA ASP A 22 -7.07 -33.17 -24.86
C ASP A 22 -8.21 -32.29 -25.40
N ASP A 23 -9.10 -31.82 -24.52
CA ASP A 23 -10.26 -30.98 -24.86
C ASP A 23 -9.96 -29.48 -24.83
N LEU A 24 -8.73 -29.09 -24.44
CA LEU A 24 -8.34 -27.70 -24.20
C LEU A 24 -8.58 -26.80 -25.42
N HIS A 25 -8.30 -27.31 -26.62
CA HIS A 25 -8.49 -26.54 -27.85
C HIS A 25 -9.98 -26.27 -28.14
N SER A 26 -10.82 -27.28 -27.94
CA SER A 26 -12.28 -27.16 -28.16
C SER A 26 -12.94 -26.25 -27.13
N THR A 27 -12.52 -26.36 -25.87
CA THR A 27 -13.06 -25.57 -24.76
C THR A 27 -12.60 -24.12 -24.81
N SER A 28 -11.33 -23.86 -25.12
CA SER A 28 -10.81 -22.50 -25.32
C SER A 28 -11.44 -21.82 -26.54
N SER A 29 -11.64 -22.54 -27.65
CA SER A 29 -12.36 -22.04 -28.83
C SER A 29 -13.82 -21.69 -28.49
N SER A 30 -14.53 -22.57 -27.79
CA SER A 30 -15.92 -22.34 -27.35
C SER A 30 -16.02 -21.12 -26.41
N LEU A 31 -15.07 -20.97 -25.49
CA LEU A 31 -15.01 -19.85 -24.56
C LEU A 31 -14.71 -18.54 -25.27
N LEU A 32 -13.75 -18.55 -26.21
CA LEU A 32 -13.40 -17.40 -27.02
C LEU A 32 -14.59 -16.96 -27.88
N GLN A 33 -15.28 -17.90 -28.54
CA GLN A 33 -16.45 -17.61 -29.35
C GLN A 33 -17.61 -17.04 -28.53
N PHE A 34 -17.80 -17.55 -27.31
CA PHE A 34 -18.77 -16.98 -26.37
C PHE A 34 -18.43 -15.52 -26.03
N PHE A 35 -17.17 -15.23 -25.70
CA PHE A 35 -16.73 -13.87 -25.38
C PHE A 35 -16.81 -12.93 -26.59
N GLN A 36 -16.47 -13.40 -27.79
CA GLN A 36 -16.61 -12.62 -29.03
C GLN A 36 -18.06 -12.24 -29.36
N ASN A 37 -19.05 -12.93 -28.79
CA ASN A 37 -20.46 -12.56 -28.97
C ASN A 37 -20.99 -11.62 -27.88
N LEU A 38 -20.18 -11.26 -26.88
CA LEU A 38 -20.57 -10.35 -25.82
C LEU A 38 -20.11 -8.91 -26.12
N PRO A 39 -21.03 -7.95 -26.30
CA PRO A 39 -20.67 -6.54 -26.46
C PRO A 39 -19.83 -6.01 -25.29
N LEU A 40 -20.08 -6.49 -24.06
CA LEU A 40 -19.30 -6.15 -22.88
C LEU A 40 -17.85 -6.64 -22.94
N PHE A 41 -17.58 -7.75 -23.64
CA PHE A 41 -16.23 -8.24 -23.84
C PHE A 41 -15.48 -7.35 -24.84
N HIS A 42 -16.12 -6.97 -25.95
CA HIS A 42 -15.53 -6.03 -26.91
C HIS A 42 -15.30 -4.65 -26.32
N LEU A 43 -16.23 -4.16 -25.49
CA LEU A 43 -16.02 -2.96 -24.69
C LEU A 43 -14.80 -3.15 -23.79
N MET A 44 -14.71 -4.23 -23.02
CA MET A 44 -13.55 -4.48 -22.15
C MET A 44 -12.23 -4.63 -22.92
N VAL A 45 -12.22 -5.28 -24.08
CA VAL A 45 -11.02 -5.45 -24.91
C VAL A 45 -10.62 -4.10 -25.48
N ARG A 46 -11.56 -3.35 -26.10
CA ARG A 46 -11.33 -1.98 -26.55
C ARG A 46 -10.80 -1.12 -25.40
N ASP A 47 -11.40 -1.25 -24.23
CA ASP A 47 -11.00 -0.56 -23.01
C ASP A 47 -9.58 -0.94 -22.53
N LEU A 48 -9.11 -2.14 -22.82
CA LEU A 48 -7.76 -2.59 -22.48
C LEU A 48 -6.74 -2.28 -23.59
N THR A 49 -7.19 -2.13 -24.84
CA THR A 49 -6.34 -1.93 -26.03
C THR A 49 -6.28 -0.49 -26.52
N ASP A 50 -7.20 0.39 -26.09
CA ASP A 50 -7.15 1.81 -26.44
C ASP A 50 -5.93 2.46 -25.79
N GLN A 51 -4.95 2.88 -26.58
CA GLN A 51 -3.77 3.60 -26.08
C GLN A 51 -4.15 4.97 -25.48
N LYS A 52 -5.38 5.43 -25.73
CA LYS A 52 -6.03 6.58 -25.08
C LYS A 52 -7.04 6.13 -24.01
N TRP A 53 -6.71 5.14 -23.19
CA TRP A 53 -7.56 4.72 -22.07
C TRP A 53 -7.49 5.68 -20.86
N PRO A 54 -8.59 5.91 -20.11
CA PRO A 54 -8.68 6.79 -18.95
C PRO A 54 -8.08 6.13 -17.69
N CYS A 55 -6.80 5.76 -17.77
CA CYS A 55 -5.94 5.69 -16.59
C CYS A 55 -6.07 6.96 -15.76
N ALA A 56 -6.26 8.12 -16.40
CA ALA A 56 -6.57 9.38 -15.73
C ALA A 56 -7.82 9.33 -14.82
N GLU A 57 -8.95 8.74 -15.22
CA GLU A 57 -10.21 8.77 -14.44
C GLU A 57 -10.18 7.76 -13.27
N ARG A 58 -9.52 6.61 -13.44
CA ARG A 58 -9.32 5.64 -12.35
C ARG A 58 -8.25 6.11 -11.37
N ILE A 59 -7.16 6.72 -11.87
CA ILE A 59 -6.20 7.46 -11.06
C ILE A 59 -6.90 8.64 -10.37
N ARG A 60 -7.88 9.31 -10.99
CA ARG A 60 -8.69 10.41 -10.41
C ARG A 60 -9.63 9.94 -9.31
N LYS A 61 -10.17 8.72 -9.39
CA LYS A 61 -10.92 8.07 -8.30
C LYS A 61 -10.01 7.56 -7.18
N LEU A 62 -8.78 7.14 -7.51
CA LEU A 62 -7.72 6.79 -6.56
C LEU A 62 -6.91 8.02 -6.08
N ARG A 63 -7.23 9.21 -6.61
CA ARG A 63 -6.58 10.48 -6.27
C ARG A 63 -7.21 10.95 -4.98
N TRP A 64 -6.37 11.16 -3.97
CA TRP A 64 -6.75 11.83 -2.74
C TRP A 64 -7.56 13.10 -3.06
N LYS A 65 -8.78 13.17 -2.53
CA LYS A 65 -9.63 14.36 -2.59
C LYS A 65 -9.42 15.14 -1.29
N PRO A 66 -8.70 16.27 -1.31
CA PRO A 66 -8.58 17.11 -0.12
C PRO A 66 -9.97 17.53 0.35
N ARG A 67 -10.21 17.48 1.66
CA ARG A 67 -11.32 18.24 2.23
C ARG A 67 -11.00 19.73 2.03
N PRO A 68 -11.96 20.58 1.60
CA PRO A 68 -11.69 22.00 1.29
C PRO A 68 -11.00 22.75 2.43
N LYS A 69 -11.38 22.45 3.68
CA LYS A 69 -10.77 23.03 4.89
C LYS A 69 -9.30 22.64 5.08
N ALA A 70 -8.94 21.40 4.74
CA ALA A 70 -7.55 20.93 4.82
C ALA A 70 -6.67 21.59 3.75
N MET A 71 -7.25 22.01 2.63
CA MET A 71 -6.52 22.60 1.49
C MET A 71 -5.98 24.01 1.81
N ASN A 72 -6.69 24.78 2.62
CA ASN A 72 -6.29 26.13 3.05
C ASN A 72 -5.15 26.12 4.09
N ALA A 73 -4.92 24.97 4.75
CA ALA A 73 -3.86 24.78 5.74
C ALA A 73 -2.61 24.11 5.15
N LEU A 74 -2.59 23.79 3.84
CA LEU A 74 -1.44 23.12 3.22
C LEU A 74 -0.25 24.09 3.12
N PRO A 75 0.97 23.66 3.49
CA PRO A 75 2.18 24.43 3.25
C PRO A 75 2.31 24.78 1.77
N LYS A 76 2.77 25.99 1.44
CA LYS A 76 2.92 26.48 0.06
C LYS A 76 3.66 25.49 -0.86
N GLY A 77 4.67 24.78 -0.33
CA GLY A 77 5.41 23.76 -1.07
C GLY A 77 4.58 22.52 -1.45
N LEU A 78 3.64 22.12 -0.59
CA LEU A 78 2.74 21.00 -0.86
C LEU A 78 1.69 21.37 -1.91
N PHE A 79 1.14 22.59 -1.84
CA PHE A 79 0.22 23.11 -2.86
C PHE A 79 0.86 23.12 -4.26
N LYS A 80 2.13 23.54 -4.36
CA LYS A 80 2.89 23.51 -5.62
C LYS A 80 3.05 22.08 -6.17
N CYS A 81 3.35 21.10 -5.32
CA CYS A 81 3.46 19.69 -5.75
C CYS A 81 2.12 19.15 -6.26
N PHE A 82 1.01 19.50 -5.60
CA PHE A 82 -0.34 19.11 -6.04
C PHE A 82 -0.72 19.73 -7.39
N ALA A 83 -0.42 21.02 -7.59
CA ALA A 83 -0.67 21.70 -8.86
C ALA A 83 0.16 21.06 -9.99
N ALA A 84 1.46 20.83 -9.78
CA ALA A 84 2.34 20.23 -10.78
C ALA A 84 1.90 18.81 -11.17
N LEU A 85 1.56 17.96 -10.21
CA LEU A 85 1.05 16.60 -10.48
C LEU A 85 -0.32 16.60 -11.16
N ARG A 86 -1.10 17.68 -11.07
CA ARG A 86 -2.37 17.82 -11.81
C ARG A 86 -2.14 18.11 -13.30
N MET A 87 -1.06 18.79 -13.63
CA MET A 87 -0.73 19.23 -14.98
C MET A 87 0.17 18.26 -15.74
N ALA A 88 0.75 17.27 -15.05
CA ALA A 88 1.62 16.30 -15.69
C ALA A 88 0.85 15.43 -16.72
N PRO A 89 1.37 15.28 -17.95
CA PRO A 89 0.73 14.48 -18.99
C PRO A 89 0.70 12.99 -18.62
N PRO A 90 -0.29 12.22 -19.13
CA PRO A 90 -0.44 10.80 -18.84
C PRO A 90 0.61 9.91 -19.55
N ASP A 91 1.16 10.38 -20.67
CA ASP A 91 2.15 9.68 -21.48
C ASP A 91 3.54 10.23 -21.15
N VAL A 92 4.25 9.53 -20.27
CA VAL A 92 5.44 10.06 -19.61
C VAL A 92 6.71 9.67 -20.38
N GLU A 93 7.34 10.63 -21.03
CA GLU A 93 8.69 10.48 -21.58
C GLU A 93 9.72 10.25 -20.44
N ASP A 94 10.88 9.64 -20.74
CA ASP A 94 11.85 9.29 -19.69
C ASP A 94 12.35 10.47 -18.85
N LYS A 95 12.42 11.68 -19.41
CA LYS A 95 12.75 12.91 -18.66
C LYS A 95 11.66 13.31 -17.67
N GLU A 96 10.40 13.10 -18.03
CA GLU A 96 9.25 13.44 -17.19
C GLU A 96 9.05 12.45 -16.05
N LYS A 97 9.49 11.18 -16.22
CA LYS A 97 9.49 10.19 -15.13
C LYS A 97 10.33 10.65 -13.94
N ASN A 98 11.50 11.24 -14.20
CA ASN A 98 12.39 11.78 -13.16
C ASN A 98 11.77 12.99 -12.45
N LEU A 99 11.09 13.87 -13.21
CA LEU A 99 10.37 15.01 -12.64
C LEU A 99 9.18 14.53 -11.77
N LEU A 100 8.38 13.60 -12.26
CA LEU A 100 7.27 12.99 -11.53
C LEU A 100 7.73 12.28 -10.26
N ALA A 101 8.81 11.51 -10.35
CA ALA A 101 9.45 10.84 -9.22
C ALA A 101 9.83 11.87 -8.14
N THR A 102 10.44 12.98 -8.54
CA THR A 102 10.84 14.08 -7.65
C THR A 102 9.63 14.76 -7.01
N LEU A 103 8.58 15.03 -7.79
CA LEU A 103 7.34 15.65 -7.30
C LEU A 103 6.63 14.76 -6.27
N HIS A 104 6.57 13.44 -6.51
CA HIS A 104 6.02 12.47 -5.56
C HIS A 104 6.84 12.40 -4.27
N VAL A 105 8.17 12.35 -4.33
CA VAL A 105 9.05 12.38 -3.14
C VAL A 105 8.88 13.66 -2.32
N ASN A 106 8.80 14.80 -2.99
CA ASN A 106 8.60 16.09 -2.33
C ASN A 106 7.22 16.17 -1.68
N ARG A 107 6.19 15.66 -2.36
CA ARG A 107 4.83 15.56 -1.80
C ARG A 107 4.79 14.63 -0.60
N ALA A 108 5.43 13.46 -0.67
CA ALA A 108 5.54 12.52 0.44
C ALA A 108 6.20 13.16 1.66
N SER A 109 7.30 13.89 1.46
CA SER A 109 7.98 14.66 2.51
C SER A 109 7.03 15.62 3.24
N SER A 110 6.22 16.36 2.49
CA SER A 110 5.27 17.32 3.06
C SER A 110 4.10 16.62 3.75
N LEU A 111 3.57 15.55 3.16
CA LEU A 111 2.52 14.73 3.76
C LEU A 111 2.97 14.10 5.08
N HIS A 112 4.22 13.62 5.13
CA HIS A 112 4.83 13.09 6.34
C HIS A 112 4.85 14.12 7.46
N LYS A 113 5.31 15.34 7.18
CA LYS A 113 5.33 16.46 8.14
C LYS A 113 3.94 16.86 8.65
N LEU A 114 2.89 16.58 7.88
CA LEU A 114 1.50 16.86 8.25
C LEU A 114 0.81 15.67 8.94
N GLY A 115 1.52 14.56 9.18
CA GLY A 115 0.95 13.35 9.79
C GLY A 115 0.17 12.44 8.83
N PHE A 116 0.14 12.75 7.53
CA PHE A 116 -0.49 11.92 6.50
C PHE A 116 0.45 10.79 6.06
N PHE A 117 0.72 9.86 6.98
CA PHE A 117 1.74 8.81 6.80
C PHE A 117 1.38 7.81 5.69
N LEU A 118 0.11 7.42 5.57
CA LEU A 118 -0.35 6.50 4.53
C LEU A 118 -0.22 7.11 3.12
N GLU A 119 -0.56 8.38 2.95
CA GLU A 119 -0.41 9.09 1.68
C GLU A 119 1.07 9.29 1.33
N SER A 120 1.91 9.59 2.33
CA SER A 120 3.37 9.64 2.15
C SER A 120 3.93 8.31 1.64
N LEU A 121 3.53 7.19 2.25
CA LEU A 121 3.92 5.84 1.85
C LEU A 121 3.50 5.53 0.40
N ARG A 122 2.27 5.89 0.03
CA ARG A 122 1.75 5.71 -1.34
C ARG A 122 2.57 6.49 -2.36
N ASP A 123 2.91 7.74 -2.05
CA ASP A 123 3.73 8.56 -2.96
C ASP A 123 5.16 8.05 -3.08
N CYS A 124 5.78 7.61 -1.98
CA CYS A 124 7.10 6.97 -2.07
C CYS A 124 7.04 5.70 -2.92
N SER A 125 6.00 4.88 -2.76
CA SER A 125 5.83 3.66 -3.56
C SER A 125 5.67 3.94 -5.05
N ARG A 126 4.94 5.02 -5.42
CA ARG A 126 4.84 5.47 -6.81
C ARG A 126 6.19 5.92 -7.36
N THR A 127 6.96 6.69 -6.57
CA THR A 127 8.32 7.05 -6.97
C THR A 127 9.17 5.81 -7.25
N LEU A 128 9.08 4.78 -6.41
CA LEU A 128 9.89 3.57 -6.58
C LEU A 128 9.50 2.71 -7.77
N ILE A 129 8.25 2.79 -8.23
CA ILE A 129 7.82 2.21 -9.52
C ILE A 129 8.47 2.96 -10.69
N LEU A 130 8.57 4.29 -10.60
CA LEU A 130 9.17 5.14 -11.64
C LEU A 130 10.70 5.10 -11.65
N SER A 131 11.31 5.07 -10.47
CA SER A 131 12.75 5.12 -10.24
C SER A 131 13.12 4.25 -9.04
N PRO A 132 13.38 2.96 -9.26
CA PRO A 132 13.75 2.02 -8.20
C PRO A 132 15.05 2.40 -7.48
N ALA A 133 15.96 3.10 -8.16
CA ALA A 133 17.24 3.56 -7.63
C ALA A 133 17.16 4.91 -6.89
N TYR A 134 15.96 5.38 -6.51
CA TYR A 134 15.81 6.65 -5.82
C TYR A 134 15.98 6.48 -4.29
N ALA A 135 17.21 6.59 -3.79
CA ALA A 135 17.54 6.42 -2.35
C ALA A 135 16.61 7.22 -1.42
N LYS A 136 16.38 8.50 -1.70
CA LYS A 136 15.48 9.36 -0.88
C LYS A 136 14.04 8.84 -0.81
N ALA A 137 13.55 8.12 -1.82
CA ALA A 137 12.21 7.54 -1.80
C ALA A 137 12.13 6.36 -0.84
N TRP A 138 13.15 5.48 -0.85
CA TRP A 138 13.30 4.39 0.11
C TRP A 138 13.39 4.92 1.54
N PHE A 139 14.27 5.89 1.80
CA PHE A 139 14.40 6.52 3.11
C PHE A 139 13.08 7.11 3.62
N ARG A 140 12.35 7.85 2.78
CA ARG A 140 11.07 8.45 3.17
C ARG A 140 9.97 7.42 3.38
N ARG A 141 9.95 6.34 2.60
CA ARG A 141 9.02 5.22 2.82
C ARG A 141 9.30 4.55 4.16
N ALA A 142 10.58 4.36 4.51
CA ALA A 142 10.96 3.86 5.81
C ALA A 142 10.45 4.73 6.96
N LYS A 143 10.62 6.06 6.86
CA LYS A 143 10.12 6.98 7.88
C LYS A 143 8.60 6.94 8.03
N ALA A 144 7.87 6.80 6.92
CA ALA A 144 6.42 6.64 6.94
C ALA A 144 6.02 5.30 7.58
N ASN A 145 6.70 4.20 7.23
CA ASN A 145 6.51 2.88 7.84
C ASN A 145 6.80 2.90 9.35
N SER A 146 7.89 3.53 9.79
CA SER A 146 8.23 3.74 11.20
C SER A 146 7.11 4.50 11.93
N SER A 147 6.59 5.58 11.32
CA SER A 147 5.48 6.37 11.89
C SER A 147 4.17 5.57 11.97
N LEU A 148 4.01 4.55 11.13
CA LEU A 148 2.88 3.60 11.13
C LEU A 148 3.14 2.36 12.00
N SER A 149 4.26 2.31 12.74
CA SER A 149 4.70 1.14 13.52
C SER A 149 5.01 -0.12 12.70
N ASN A 150 5.21 0.01 11.38
CA ASN A 150 5.66 -1.05 10.49
C ASN A 150 7.20 -1.14 10.53
N TYR A 151 7.76 -1.52 11.67
CA TYR A 151 9.21 -1.43 11.91
C TYR A 151 10.04 -2.34 10.99
N GLN A 152 9.55 -3.55 10.69
CA GLN A 152 10.26 -4.47 9.81
C GLN A 152 10.38 -3.91 8.38
N ASP A 153 9.29 -3.37 7.84
CA ASP A 153 9.29 -2.72 6.52
C ASP A 153 10.16 -1.47 6.52
N ALA A 154 10.16 -0.71 7.61
CA ALA A 154 11.02 0.46 7.76
C ALA A 154 12.51 0.08 7.73
N ILE A 155 12.91 -0.96 8.47
CA ILE A 155 14.28 -1.48 8.47
C ILE A 155 14.67 -1.93 7.07
N ASN A 156 13.84 -2.74 6.41
CA ASN A 156 14.09 -3.21 5.05
C ASN A 156 14.30 -2.03 4.08
N ASP A 157 13.42 -1.03 4.12
CA ASP A 157 13.53 0.16 3.28
C ASP A 157 14.81 0.97 3.56
N LEU A 158 15.23 1.12 4.83
CA LEU A 158 16.48 1.79 5.18
C LEU A 158 17.69 1.01 4.66
N THR A 159 17.69 -0.33 4.74
CA THR A 159 18.80 -1.14 4.21
C THR A 159 18.95 -0.97 2.70
N VAL A 160 17.85 -0.92 1.96
CA VAL A 160 17.87 -0.67 0.50
C VAL A 160 18.35 0.76 0.24
N SER A 161 17.84 1.74 0.98
CA SER A 161 18.27 3.13 0.87
C SER A 161 19.78 3.29 1.08
N LEU A 162 20.35 2.59 2.07
CA LEU A 162 21.77 2.67 2.41
C LEU A 162 22.67 2.12 1.30
N LYS A 163 22.23 1.05 0.62
CA LYS A 163 22.95 0.45 -0.50
C LYS A 163 23.02 1.37 -1.72
N ILE A 164 21.99 2.19 -1.92
CA ILE A 164 21.85 3.07 -3.09
C ILE A 164 22.46 4.44 -2.85
N GLU A 165 22.37 4.97 -1.62
CA GLU A 165 22.89 6.29 -1.27
C GLU A 165 24.41 6.35 -1.46
N THR A 166 24.89 7.38 -2.17
CA THR A 166 26.32 7.54 -2.46
C THR A 166 26.95 8.60 -1.56
N SER A 167 26.18 9.56 -1.06
CA SER A 167 26.68 10.62 -0.19
C SER A 167 26.97 10.11 1.22
N LEU A 168 28.15 10.45 1.75
CA LEU A 168 28.52 10.12 3.13
C LEU A 168 27.54 10.70 4.16
N SER A 169 27.05 11.93 3.94
CA SER A 169 26.09 12.56 4.84
C SER A 169 24.73 11.85 4.81
N GLY A 170 24.31 11.40 3.63
CA GLY A 170 23.08 10.61 3.45
C GLY A 170 23.17 9.25 4.14
N LYS A 171 24.30 8.55 3.96
CA LYS A 171 24.56 7.27 4.63
C LYS A 171 24.49 7.39 6.15
N ARG A 172 25.20 8.36 6.72
CA ARG A 172 25.18 8.62 8.18
C ARG A 172 23.77 8.90 8.69
N GLN A 173 22.95 9.63 7.93
CA GLN A 173 21.57 9.89 8.30
C GLN A 173 20.73 8.60 8.30
N ILE A 174 20.89 7.75 7.29
CA ILE A 174 20.18 6.48 7.18
C ILE A 174 20.59 5.52 8.31
N GLU A 175 21.89 5.43 8.59
CA GLU A 175 22.45 4.60 9.68
C GLU A 175 21.94 5.04 11.05
N SER A 176 21.88 6.35 11.31
CA SER A 176 21.31 6.90 12.54
C SER A 176 19.85 6.49 12.72
N GLU A 177 19.03 6.63 11.68
CA GLU A 177 17.61 6.21 11.72
C GLU A 177 17.47 4.70 11.94
N LEU A 178 18.32 3.90 11.29
CA LEU A 178 18.31 2.45 11.41
C LEU A 178 18.68 2.00 12.82
N SER A 179 19.69 2.61 13.43
CA SER A 179 20.08 2.33 14.82
C SER A 179 18.94 2.62 15.79
N MET A 180 18.29 3.78 15.65
CA MET A 180 17.15 4.15 16.51
C MET A 180 16.01 3.12 16.43
N LEU A 181 15.71 2.62 15.23
CA LEU A 181 14.66 1.60 15.04
C LEU A 181 15.04 0.24 15.62
N LEU A 182 16.29 -0.18 15.47
CA LEU A 182 16.78 -1.44 16.03
C LEU A 182 16.77 -1.40 17.56
N ASP A 183 17.20 -0.30 18.17
CA ASP A 183 17.16 -0.12 19.62
C ASP A 183 15.72 -0.12 20.14
N GLN A 184 14.79 0.54 19.43
CA GLN A 184 13.37 0.49 19.77
C GLN A 184 12.78 -0.92 19.67
N SER A 185 13.20 -1.72 18.68
CA SER A 185 12.77 -3.12 18.55
C SER A 185 13.27 -3.99 19.70
N ARG A 186 14.53 -3.80 20.13
CA ARG A 186 15.15 -4.53 21.25
C ARG A 186 14.47 -4.23 22.59
N GLN A 187 14.19 -2.96 22.85
CA GLN A 187 13.48 -2.55 24.08
C GLN A 187 12.07 -3.15 24.15
N ARG A 188 11.38 -3.25 23.01
CA ARG A 188 10.06 -3.89 22.93
C ARG A 188 10.13 -5.40 23.15
N SER A 189 11.13 -6.10 22.63
CA SER A 189 11.32 -7.53 22.92
C SER A 189 11.61 -7.79 24.39
N SER A 190 12.45 -6.97 25.05
CA SER A 190 12.76 -7.14 26.47
C SER A 190 11.59 -6.85 27.43
N ALA A 191 10.59 -6.07 26.98
CA ALA A 191 9.40 -5.77 27.78
C ALA A 191 8.37 -6.91 27.79
N VAL A 192 8.44 -7.83 26.81
CA VAL A 192 7.50 -8.96 26.67
C VAL A 192 7.97 -10.20 27.45
N GLU A 193 9.24 -10.28 27.84
CA GLU A 193 9.83 -11.46 28.51
C GLU A 193 9.75 -11.45 30.05
N LYS A 194 9.06 -10.51 30.71
CA LYS A 194 8.79 -10.66 32.16
C LYS A 194 7.71 -11.73 32.37
N PRO A 195 8.01 -12.89 32.97
CA PRO A 195 6.99 -13.88 33.30
C PRO A 195 6.13 -13.32 34.42
N ASN A 196 4.81 -13.34 34.26
CA ASN A 196 3.88 -13.22 35.38
C ASN A 196 4.04 -14.45 36.26
N ASP A 197 4.92 -14.36 37.26
CA ASP A 197 5.02 -15.36 38.32
C ASP A 197 4.00 -15.02 39.42
N ASP A 198 2.72 -15.27 39.13
CA ASP A 198 1.68 -15.34 40.16
C ASP A 198 1.58 -16.78 40.66
N SER A 199 2.53 -17.14 41.53
CA SER A 199 2.49 -18.37 42.31
C SER A 199 2.63 -18.08 43.81
N SER A 200 1.57 -17.58 44.44
CA SER A 200 1.35 -17.83 45.88
C SER A 200 -0.12 -17.71 46.30
N GLY A 201 -0.73 -18.84 46.67
CA GLY A 201 -1.68 -18.88 47.79
C GLY A 201 -3.11 -19.35 47.50
N LEU A 202 -3.29 -20.61 47.07
CA LEU A 202 -4.48 -21.36 47.45
C LEU A 202 -4.35 -21.79 48.93
N SER A 203 -5.13 -21.17 49.83
CA SER A 203 -5.54 -21.82 51.08
C SER A 203 -7.03 -21.60 51.29
N GLN A 204 -7.73 -22.72 51.40
CA GLN A 204 -9.16 -22.86 51.56
C GLN A 204 -9.58 -22.40 52.97
N HIS A 205 -10.68 -21.66 53.08
CA HIS A 205 -11.60 -21.87 54.20
C HIS A 205 -13.05 -21.59 53.79
N HIS A 206 -13.75 -22.69 53.56
CA HIS A 206 -15.20 -22.79 53.60
C HIS A 206 -15.68 -22.57 55.05
N ARG A 207 -16.65 -21.67 55.27
CA ARG A 207 -17.62 -21.66 56.39
C ARG A 207 -18.74 -20.64 56.03
N LEU A 208 -19.86 -21.10 55.48
CA LEU A 208 -21.13 -21.50 56.12
C LEU A 208 -22.03 -20.31 56.54
N TYR A 209 -23.22 -20.28 55.90
CA TYR A 209 -24.56 -19.85 56.37
C TYR A 209 -24.77 -18.53 57.14
N GLU A 210 -25.55 -17.63 56.55
CA GLU A 210 -26.61 -16.80 57.18
C GLU A 210 -27.59 -16.42 56.05
N PHE A 211 -28.69 -17.15 55.82
CA PHE A 211 -30.02 -16.92 56.40
C PHE A 211 -30.33 -15.44 56.68
N ASN A 212 -31.12 -14.80 55.82
CA ASN A 212 -32.05 -13.76 56.24
C ASN A 212 -33.25 -13.68 55.27
N LEU A 213 -34.38 -14.19 55.75
CA LEU A 213 -35.74 -13.95 55.26
C LEU A 213 -36.56 -13.55 56.50
N PHE A 214 -36.96 -12.27 56.59
CA PHE A 214 -38.01 -11.64 57.42
C PHE A 214 -37.73 -10.11 57.28
N CYS A 215 -38.57 -9.23 56.75
CA CYS A 215 -40.03 -9.16 56.60
C CYS A 215 -40.44 -8.70 55.19
#